data_AF-A0A506X2P4-F1
#
_entry.id   AF-A0A506X2P4-F1
#
_cell.length_a   1.000
_cell.length_b   1.000
_cell.length_c   1.000
_cell.angle_alpha   90.00
_cell.angle_beta   90.00
_cell.angle_gamma   90.00
#
_symmetry.space_group_name_H-M   'P 1'
#
loop_
_entity.id
_entity.type
_entity.pdbx_description
1 polymer ?
#
loop_
_entity_poly.entity_id
_entity_poly.type
_entity_poly.pdbx_seq_one_letter_code
_entity_poly.pdbx_strand_id
1 'polypeptide(L)' 'TTGIRRYIPLEDLIANHLGELFPGMEVLEHHEFRVTRNEDVVIEEDETENLLQALEKELLRRRFGSPIRLEISD' A
#
# COMPACT_ATOMS: atom_id res chain seq x y z
N THR A 1 -13.33 -8.64 40.99
CA THR A 1 -14.03 -7.72 40.06
C THR A 1 -13.31 -7.76 38.73
N THR A 2 -13.86 -8.46 37.74
CA THR A 2 -13.35 -8.45 36.37
C THR A 2 -13.63 -7.08 35.77
N GLY A 3 -12.61 -6.23 35.70
CA GLY A 3 -12.71 -4.91 35.08
C GLY A 3 -12.94 -5.04 33.57
N ILE A 4 -13.81 -4.19 33.03
CA ILE A 4 -14.05 -4.10 31.58
C ILE A 4 -12.78 -3.55 30.92
N ARG A 5 -12.23 -4.30 29.95
CA ARG A 5 -11.11 -3.83 29.11
C ARG A 5 -11.66 -3.02 27.94
N ARG A 6 -11.04 -1.88 27.68
CA ARG A 6 -11.35 -1.01 26.54
C ARG A 6 -10.14 -0.98 25.60
N TYR A 7 -10.43 -0.94 24.32
CA TYR A 7 -9.44 -0.89 23.25
C TYR A 7 -9.83 0.23 22.29
N ILE A 8 -8.84 0.77 21.60
CA ILE A 8 -9.02 1.71 20.48
C ILE A 8 -8.15 1.22 19.31
N PRO A 9 -8.55 1.51 18.07
CA PRO A 9 -7.67 1.42 16.91
C PRO A 9 -6.42 2.28 17.07
N LEU A 10 -5.32 1.90 16.42
CA LEU A 10 -4.05 2.66 16.51
C LEU A 10 -4.12 3.92 15.66
N GLU A 11 -4.77 3.81 14.51
CA GLU A 11 -5.10 4.89 13.59
C GLU A 11 -5.85 6.04 14.28
N ASP A 12 -6.86 5.72 15.10
CA ASP A 12 -7.55 6.69 15.96
C ASP A 12 -6.60 7.37 16.95
N LEU A 13 -5.70 6.62 17.58
CA LEU A 13 -4.70 7.20 18.48
C LEU A 13 -3.81 8.19 17.72
N ILE A 14 -3.30 7.81 16.55
CA ILE A 14 -2.44 8.68 15.74
C ILE A 14 -3.21 9.94 15.30
N ALA A 15 -4.44 9.78 14.82
CA ALA A 15 -5.32 10.86 14.40
C ALA A 15 -5.54 11.91 15.51
N ASN A 16 -5.81 11.45 16.73
CA ASN A 16 -6.01 12.33 17.89
C ASN A 16 -4.75 13.13 18.29
N HIS A 17 -3.56 12.73 17.83
CA HIS A 17 -2.29 13.37 18.17
C HIS A 17 -1.60 14.01 16.95
N LEU A 18 -2.30 14.25 15.84
CA LEU A 18 -1.71 14.87 14.64
C LEU A 18 -1.10 16.25 14.91
N GLY A 19 -1.67 17.03 15.83
CA GLY A 19 -1.10 18.34 16.20
C GLY A 19 0.30 18.27 16.83
N GLU A 20 0.63 17.16 17.50
CA GLU A 20 1.97 16.93 18.06
C GLU A 20 2.95 16.44 16.97
N LEU A 21 2.45 15.68 16.00
CA LEU A 21 3.23 15.18 14.88
C LEU A 21 3.53 16.26 13.83
N PHE A 22 2.62 17.23 13.67
CA PHE A 22 2.69 18.30 12.68
C PHE A 22 2.56 19.70 13.34
N PRO A 23 3.51 20.10 14.20
CA PRO A 23 3.42 21.35 14.95
C PRO A 23 3.45 22.57 14.02
N GLY A 24 2.57 23.54 14.30
CA GLY A 24 2.46 24.77 13.51
C GLY A 24 1.72 24.62 12.18
N MET A 25 1.21 23.42 11.88
CA MET A 25 0.34 23.18 10.74
C MET A 25 -1.13 23.15 11.18
N GLU A 26 -2.01 23.68 10.33
CA GLU A 26 -3.45 23.44 10.43
C GLU A 26 -3.78 22.15 9.69
N VAL A 27 -4.08 21.08 10.43
CA VAL A 27 -4.51 19.81 9.85
C VAL A 27 -5.99 19.94 9.48
N LEU A 28 -6.27 20.03 8.18
CA LEU A 28 -7.64 20.19 7.68
C LEU A 28 -8.42 18.88 7.77
N GLU A 29 -7.80 17.76 7.36
CA GLU A 29 -8.40 16.43 7.34
C GLU A 29 -7.32 15.35 7.46
N HIS A 30 -7.72 14.15 7.89
CA HIS A 30 -6.91 12.93 7.84
C HIS A 30 -7.78 11.77 7.38
N HIS A 31 -7.20 10.84 6.62
CA HIS A 31 -7.91 9.70 6.05
C HIS A 31 -7.03 8.46 6.11
N GLU A 32 -7.61 7.36 6.57
CA GLU A 32 -6.97 6.06 6.56
C GLU A 32 -7.15 5.41 5.20
N PHE A 33 -6.09 4.81 4.68
CA PHE A 33 -6.13 4.08 3.43
C PHE A 33 -5.20 2.88 3.45
N ARG A 34 -5.54 1.88 2.62
CA ARG A 34 -4.73 0.68 2.43
C ARG A 34 -4.47 0.47 0.95
N VAL A 35 -3.20 0.24 0.62
CA VAL A 35 -2.76 -0.11 -0.74
C VAL A 35 -2.33 -1.58 -0.75
N THR A 36 -2.92 -2.35 -1.65
CA THR A 36 -2.47 -3.71 -1.96
C THR A 36 -1.92 -3.75 -3.38
N ARG A 37 -0.68 -4.21 -3.55
CA ARG A 37 -0.04 -4.47 -4.85
C ARG A 37 0.21 -5.97 -4.97
N ASN A 38 -0.18 -6.59 -6.09
CA ASN A 38 0.25 -7.96 -6.36
C ASN A 38 1.74 -7.93 -6.70
N GLU A 39 2.56 -8.74 -6.02
CA GLU A 39 3.96 -8.92 -6.36
C GLU A 39 4.09 -9.38 -7.82
N ASP A 40 5.13 -8.89 -8.50
CA ASP A 40 5.40 -9.19 -9.90
C ASP A 40 5.68 -10.70 -10.06
N VAL A 41 5.13 -11.28 -11.13
CA VAL A 41 5.32 -12.70 -11.51
C VAL A 41 6.82 -12.98 -11.60
N VAL A 42 7.33 -13.91 -10.79
CA VAL A 42 8.69 -14.45 -10.96
C VAL A 42 8.77 -15.03 -12.37
N ILE A 43 9.62 -14.44 -13.21
CA ILE A 43 9.89 -14.98 -14.54
C ILE A 43 10.72 -16.23 -14.30
N GLU A 44 10.11 -17.41 -14.43
CA GLU A 44 10.87 -18.63 -14.70
C GLU A 44 11.47 -18.42 -16.10
N GLU A 45 12.76 -18.09 -16.14
CA GLU A 45 13.52 -18.06 -17.39
C GLU A 45 13.55 -19.48 -17.95
N ASP A 46 12.61 -19.82 -18.85
CA ASP A 46 12.80 -20.94 -19.76
C ASP A 46 14.08 -20.63 -20.56
N GLU A 47 15.12 -21.45 -20.36
CA GLU A 47 16.51 -21.25 -20.82
C GLU A 47 16.70 -21.19 -22.36
N THR A 48 15.65 -20.95 -23.15
CA THR A 48 15.68 -20.97 -24.62
C THR A 48 14.97 -19.81 -25.34
N GLU A 49 14.38 -18.81 -24.66
CA GLU A 49 13.87 -17.60 -25.34
C GLU A 49 15.01 -16.60 -25.67
N ASN A 50 15.03 -16.09 -26.91
CA ASN A 50 16.00 -15.08 -27.35
C ASN A 50 15.90 -13.82 -26.47
N LEU A 51 17.04 -13.33 -25.96
CA LEU A 51 17.13 -12.17 -25.06
C LEU A 51 16.31 -10.95 -25.54
N LEU A 52 16.25 -10.72 -26.86
CA LEU A 52 15.47 -9.62 -27.44
C LEU A 52 13.95 -9.81 -27.23
N GLN A 53 13.45 -11.04 -27.37
CA GLN A 53 12.04 -11.37 -27.18
C GLN A 53 11.64 -11.30 -25.71
N ALA A 54 12.51 -11.76 -24.81
CA ALA A 54 12.32 -11.61 -23.36
C ALA A 54 12.23 -10.13 -22.95
N LEU A 55 13.10 -9.27 -23.51
CA LEU A 55 13.09 -7.84 -23.25
C LEU A 55 11.84 -7.12 -23.78
N GLU A 56 11.39 -7.44 -24.99
CA GLU A 56 10.15 -6.87 -25.57
C GLU A 56 8.91 -7.25 -24.73
N LYS A 57 8.84 -8.50 -24.26
CA LYS A 57 7.77 -9.02 -23.40
C LYS A 57 7.74 -8.29 -22.04
N GLU A 58 8.89 -8.04 -21.46
CA GLU A 58 9.03 -7.27 -20.22
C GLU A 58 8.68 -5.78 -20.38
N LEU A 59 9.09 -5.14 -21.48
CA LEU A 59 8.72 -3.76 -21.78
C LEU A 59 7.20 -3.57 -21.95
N LEU A 60 6.49 -4.58 -22.47
CA LEU A 60 5.02 -4.57 -22.58
C LEU A 60 4.33 -4.74 -21.23
N ARG A 61 4.85 -5.59 -20.33
CA ARG A 61 4.32 -5.78 -18.96
C ARG A 61 4.42 -4.52 -18.11
N ARG A 62 5.48 -3.71 -18.30
CA ARG A 62 5.69 -2.46 -17.56
C ARG A 62 4.58 -1.42 -17.75
N ARG A 63 3.86 -1.42 -18.88
CA ARG A 63 2.74 -0.49 -19.12
C ARG A 63 1.47 -0.83 -18.34
N PHE A 64 1.35 -2.07 -17.86
CA PHE A 64 0.22 -2.55 -17.06
C PHE A 64 0.77 -3.25 -15.82
N GLY A 65 1.36 -2.47 -14.91
CA GLY A 65 1.72 -2.98 -13.59
C GLY A 65 0.51 -3.66 -12.94
N SER A 66 0.78 -4.72 -12.17
CA SER A 66 -0.24 -5.48 -11.43
C SER A 66 -1.33 -4.58 -10.81
N PRO A 67 -2.61 -5.00 -10.83
CA PRO A 67 -3.70 -4.18 -10.33
C PRO A 67 -3.40 -3.74 -8.89
N ILE A 68 -3.44 -2.44 -8.66
CA ILE A 68 -3.30 -1.83 -7.35
C ILE A 68 -4.71 -1.68 -6.78
N ARG A 69 -4.98 -2.30 -5.64
CA ARG A 69 -6.23 -2.08 -4.90
C ARG A 69 -5.99 -1.01 -3.85
N LEU A 70 -6.75 0.08 -3.94
CA LEU A 70 -6.83 1.11 -2.92
C LEU A 70 -8.14 0.94 -2.17
N GLU A 71 -8.05 0.85 -0.84
CA GLU A 71 -9.18 0.89 0.08
C GLU A 71 -9.06 2.18 0.91
N ILE A 72 -10.16 2.87 1.16
CA ILE A 72 -10.23 4.08 1.99
C ILE A 72 -11.28 3.80 3.07
N SER A 73 -11.02 4.21 4.31
CA SER A 73 -12.02 4.13 5.40
C SER A 73 -13.17 5.11 5.14
N ASP A 74 -14.39 4.76 5.55
CA ASP A 74 -15.62 5.59 5.38
C ASP A 74 -15.62 6.87 6.22
#